data_AF-A0A7Y3FWR2-F1
#
_entry.id   AF-A0A7Y3FWR2-F1
#
_cell.length_a   1.000
_cell.length_b   1.000
_cell.length_c   1.000
_cell.angle_alpha   90.00
_cell.angle_beta   90.00
_cell.angle_gamma   90.00
#
_symmetry.space_group_name_H-M   'P 1'
#
loop_
_entity.id
_entity.type
_entity.pdbx_description
1 polymer ?
#
loop_
_entity_poly.entity_id
_entity_poly.type
_entity_poly.pdbx_seq_one_letter_code
_entity_poly.pdbx_strand_id
1 'polypeptide(L)'
;MGEPENHSQLNKIPHHNLWVAVFIAVILSGIGLFYLATQKVEYIWSWYRVPQYFAAKEDIRVIAEFDGRIDSIEVKGETAVVILKGTGGIQEITAPKNGVTVKEGESVDEADEIASFKGDNWEAGPLILGLWITIKVSLIATIFGILIGIIGGVCRISSNPALKWLTIVYIELIRGSPLLVQIIIWYYVLGTVINGLLAAYDIGRLDRYWYGVACLACFAGAYVTEIVRAGIQSIHRGQIEAARSVGMTYLQSMWHIIL
;
A
#
# COMPACT_ATOMS: atom_id res chain seq x y z
N MET A 1 4.99 47.12 -39.75
CA MET A 1 5.33 46.40 -40.99
C MET A 1 5.49 44.95 -40.56
N GLY A 2 4.49 44.12 -40.86
CA GLY A 2 4.40 42.75 -40.35
C GLY A 2 5.23 41.80 -41.20
N GLU A 3 5.92 40.87 -40.54
CA GLU A 3 6.34 39.61 -41.16
C GLU A 3 5.30 38.53 -40.82
N PRO A 4 4.85 37.74 -41.81
CA PRO A 4 3.95 36.64 -41.54
C PRO A 4 4.70 35.47 -40.88
N GLU A 5 4.11 34.93 -39.81
CA GLU A 5 4.51 33.69 -39.16
C GLU A 5 4.63 32.55 -40.17
N ASN A 6 5.84 32.01 -40.34
CA ASN A 6 6.07 30.82 -41.15
C ASN A 6 5.91 29.55 -40.31
N HIS A 7 4.67 29.26 -39.90
CA HIS A 7 4.31 27.98 -39.27
C HIS A 7 4.07 26.90 -40.33
N SER A 8 5.11 26.34 -40.98
CA SER A 8 4.92 25.09 -41.75
C SER A 8 6.18 24.27 -42.06
N GLN A 9 7.17 24.21 -41.17
CA GLN A 9 8.25 23.22 -41.28
C GLN A 9 8.15 22.12 -40.21
N LEU A 10 6.96 21.52 -40.08
CA LEU A 10 6.88 20.15 -39.61
C LEU A 10 7.26 19.28 -40.81
N ASN A 11 8.50 18.77 -40.82
CA ASN A 11 8.92 17.70 -41.73
C ASN A 11 7.80 16.66 -41.82
N LYS A 12 7.14 16.54 -42.98
CA LYS A 12 6.16 15.49 -43.23
C LYS A 12 6.87 14.17 -43.02
N ILE A 13 6.60 13.50 -41.89
CA ILE A 13 7.15 12.17 -41.60
C ILE A 13 6.78 11.30 -42.81
N PRO A 14 7.76 10.73 -43.53
CA PRO A 14 7.47 9.91 -44.69
C PRO A 14 6.56 8.75 -44.25
N HIS A 15 5.49 8.52 -45.01
CA HIS A 15 4.48 7.50 -44.74
C HIS A 15 3.69 7.67 -43.43
N HIS A 16 3.46 8.90 -42.95
CA HIS A 16 2.61 9.18 -41.78
C HIS A 16 1.30 8.36 -41.76
N ASN A 17 0.53 8.37 -42.86
CA ASN A 17 -0.74 7.64 -42.96
C ASN A 17 -0.58 6.12 -42.84
N LEU A 18 0.54 5.55 -43.30
CA LEU A 18 0.86 4.12 -43.13
C LEU A 18 1.06 3.79 -41.66
N TRP A 19 1.85 4.60 -40.94
CA TRP A 19 2.09 4.41 -39.51
C TRP A 19 0.83 4.62 -38.67
N VAL A 20 -0.06 5.55 -39.05
CA VAL A 20 -1.40 5.67 -38.45
C VAL A 20 -2.23 4.41 -38.70
N ALA A 21 -2.23 3.86 -39.91
CA ALA A 21 -2.94 2.63 -40.23
C ALA A 21 -2.39 1.42 -39.45
N VAL A 22 -1.07 1.29 -39.33
CA VAL A 22 -0.41 0.25 -38.52
C VAL A 22 -0.80 0.38 -37.04
N PHE A 23 -0.78 1.60 -36.50
CA PHE A 23 -1.20 1.86 -35.12
C PHE A 23 -2.66 1.43 -34.88
N ILE A 24 -3.58 1.83 -35.77
CA ILE A 24 -5.00 1.44 -35.68
C ILE A 24 -5.15 -0.08 -35.78
N ALA A 25 -4.44 -0.73 -36.71
CA ALA A 25 -4.48 -2.18 -36.87
C ALA A 25 -3.99 -2.93 -35.61
N VAL A 26 -2.93 -2.44 -34.97
CA VAL A 26 -2.42 -3.00 -33.70
C VAL A 26 -3.45 -2.83 -32.57
N ILE A 27 -4.07 -1.65 -32.46
CA ILE A 27 -5.13 -1.41 -31.47
C ILE A 27 -6.32 -2.34 -31.69
N LEU A 28 -6.82 -2.44 -32.93
CA LEU A 28 -7.94 -3.31 -33.28
C LEU A 28 -7.61 -4.79 -33.06
N SER A 29 -6.39 -5.22 -33.39
CA SER A 29 -5.91 -6.56 -33.09
C SER A 29 -5.85 -6.82 -31.58
N GLY A 30 -5.38 -5.85 -30.79
CA GLY A 30 -5.36 -5.95 -29.34
C GLY A 30 -6.76 -6.11 -28.74
N ILE A 31 -7.71 -5.29 -29.20
CA ILE A 31 -9.12 -5.38 -28.77
C ILE A 31 -9.73 -6.72 -29.18
N GLY A 32 -9.51 -7.16 -30.43
CA GLY A 32 -10.02 -8.43 -30.93
C GLY A 32 -9.45 -9.63 -30.17
N LEU A 33 -8.14 -9.65 -29.90
CA LEU A 33 -7.49 -10.68 -29.09
C LEU A 33 -8.00 -10.68 -27.65
N PHE A 34 -8.22 -9.50 -27.06
CA PHE A 34 -8.80 -9.39 -25.73
C PHE A 34 -10.23 -9.95 -25.68
N TYR A 35 -11.07 -9.62 -26.68
CA TYR A 35 -12.42 -10.16 -26.79
C TYR A 35 -12.45 -11.69 -26.98
N LEU A 36 -11.57 -12.21 -27.84
CA LEU A 36 -11.45 -13.67 -28.02
C LEU A 36 -10.95 -14.35 -26.74
N ALA A 37 -10.06 -13.71 -25.99
CA ALA A 37 -9.60 -14.22 -24.70
C ALA A 37 -10.75 -14.26 -23.69
N THR A 38 -11.56 -13.19 -23.57
CA THR A 38 -12.68 -13.16 -22.61
C THR A 38 -13.75 -14.20 -22.91
N GLN A 39 -14.00 -14.51 -24.19
CA GLN A 39 -14.92 -15.60 -24.57
C GLN A 39 -14.44 -17.00 -24.17
N LYS A 40 -13.11 -17.19 -24.00
CA LYS A 40 -12.54 -18.47 -23.55
C LYS A 40 -12.47 -18.63 -22.05
N VAL A 41 -12.69 -17.55 -21.28
CA VAL A 41 -12.70 -17.63 -19.82
C VAL A 41 -14.11 -17.94 -19.35
N GLU A 42 -14.33 -19.16 -18.85
CA GLU A 42 -15.53 -19.51 -18.10
C GLU A 42 -15.50 -18.79 -16.74
N TYR A 43 -15.87 -17.51 -16.73
CA TYR A 43 -15.92 -16.70 -15.52
C TYR A 43 -17.37 -16.41 -15.12
N ILE A 44 -17.78 -16.93 -13.95
CA ILE A 44 -19.08 -16.64 -13.37
C ILE A 44 -18.97 -15.32 -12.59
N TRP A 45 -19.33 -14.23 -13.24
CA TRP A 45 -19.34 -12.90 -12.62
C TRP A 45 -20.28 -12.83 -11.42
N SER A 46 -19.71 -12.73 -10.22
CA SER A 46 -20.46 -12.64 -8.95
C SER A 46 -20.51 -11.19 -8.42
N TRP A 47 -20.94 -10.24 -9.25
CA TRP A 47 -20.96 -8.79 -8.91
C TRP A 47 -21.73 -8.47 -7.63
N TYR A 48 -22.76 -9.26 -7.30
CA TYR A 48 -23.53 -9.12 -6.06
C TYR A 48 -22.70 -9.32 -4.78
N ARG A 49 -21.52 -9.97 -4.88
CA ARG A 49 -20.56 -10.14 -3.78
C ARG A 49 -19.60 -8.97 -3.63
N VAL A 50 -19.61 -7.98 -4.52
CA VAL A 50 -18.67 -6.85 -4.43
C VAL A 50 -18.95 -5.95 -3.22
N PRO A 51 -20.21 -5.59 -2.90
CA PRO A 51 -20.51 -4.67 -1.80
C PRO A 51 -19.97 -5.13 -0.43
N GLN A 52 -20.00 -6.44 -0.13
CA GLN A 52 -19.47 -6.99 1.13
C GLN A 52 -17.97 -6.74 1.33
N TYR A 53 -17.19 -6.52 0.25
CA TYR A 53 -15.78 -6.19 0.39
C TYR A 53 -15.54 -4.72 0.79
N PHE A 54 -16.57 -3.87 0.68
CA PHE A 54 -16.53 -2.47 1.11
C PHE A 54 -17.18 -2.29 2.47
N ALA A 55 -18.34 -2.91 2.69
CA ALA A 55 -19.03 -2.90 3.96
C ALA A 55 -19.71 -4.25 4.18
N ALA A 56 -19.41 -4.91 5.28
CA ALA A 56 -20.00 -6.19 5.65
C ALA A 56 -20.45 -6.15 7.11
N LYS A 57 -21.47 -6.94 7.42
CA LYS A 57 -21.78 -7.30 8.80
C LYS A 57 -20.85 -8.44 9.19
N GLU A 58 -20.19 -8.31 10.34
CA GLU A 58 -19.28 -9.33 10.85
C GLU A 58 -20.04 -10.65 11.07
N ASP A 59 -19.44 -11.78 10.70
CA ASP A 59 -19.97 -13.09 11.04
C ASP A 59 -19.52 -13.42 12.48
N ILE A 60 -20.41 -13.18 13.45
CA ILE A 60 -20.19 -13.53 14.85
C ILE A 60 -20.32 -15.03 14.97
N ARG A 61 -19.21 -15.69 15.36
CA ARG A 61 -19.17 -17.12 15.65
C ARG A 61 -19.05 -17.32 17.16
N VAL A 62 -19.98 -18.06 17.71
CA VAL A 62 -19.94 -18.47 19.11
C VAL A 62 -19.45 -19.91 19.17
N ILE A 63 -18.35 -20.12 19.88
CA ILE A 63 -17.68 -21.41 20.00
C ILE A 63 -17.91 -22.05 21.36
N ALA A 64 -17.79 -23.37 21.44
CA ALA A 64 -17.79 -24.13 22.68
C ALA A 64 -16.55 -23.79 23.51
N GLU A 65 -16.74 -23.43 24.78
CA GLU A 65 -15.64 -23.17 25.71
C GLU A 65 -15.00 -24.44 26.28
N PHE A 66 -15.69 -25.58 26.20
CA PHE A 66 -15.24 -26.87 26.72
C PHE A 66 -16.00 -28.02 26.06
N ASP A 67 -15.42 -29.22 26.11
CA ASP A 67 -16.08 -30.45 25.63
C ASP A 67 -17.38 -30.72 26.41
N GLY A 68 -18.44 -31.07 25.69
CA GLY A 68 -19.72 -31.31 26.32
C GLY A 68 -20.82 -31.77 25.39
N ARG A 69 -22.05 -31.67 25.88
CA ARG A 69 -23.27 -32.02 25.15
C ARG A 69 -24.29 -30.90 25.26
N ILE A 70 -24.96 -30.60 24.15
CA ILE A 70 -26.05 -29.62 24.11
C ILE A 70 -27.24 -30.19 24.87
N ASP A 71 -27.57 -29.58 26.01
CA ASP A 71 -28.62 -30.02 26.93
C ASP A 71 -30.00 -29.59 26.44
N SER A 72 -30.13 -28.33 26.02
CA SER A 72 -31.38 -27.79 25.48
C SER A 72 -31.15 -26.59 24.57
N ILE A 73 -32.11 -26.35 23.66
CA ILE A 73 -32.18 -25.16 22.81
C ILE A 73 -33.55 -24.51 23.01
N GLU A 74 -33.62 -23.46 23.83
CA GLU A 74 -34.85 -22.73 24.09
C GLU A 74 -35.03 -21.57 23.11
N VAL A 75 -36.03 -21.64 22.24
CA VAL A 75 -36.34 -20.56 21.30
C VAL A 75 -37.29 -19.55 21.95
N LYS A 76 -36.81 -18.32 22.18
CA LYS A 76 -37.59 -17.17 22.65
C LYS A 76 -37.74 -16.15 21.51
N GLY A 77 -38.81 -16.29 20.73
CA GLY A 77 -39.10 -15.43 19.59
C GLY A 77 -38.09 -15.60 18.45
N GLU A 78 -37.32 -14.56 18.15
CA GLU A 78 -36.26 -14.56 17.13
C GLU A 78 -34.90 -15.03 17.68
N THR A 79 -34.77 -15.20 19.00
CA THR A 79 -33.54 -15.66 19.67
C THR A 79 -33.68 -17.10 20.16
N ALA A 80 -32.56 -17.80 20.24
CA ALA A 80 -32.43 -19.13 20.81
C ALA A 80 -31.34 -19.10 21.90
N VAL A 81 -31.65 -19.68 23.05
CA VAL A 81 -30.72 -19.89 24.15
C VAL A 81 -30.27 -21.34 24.09
N VAL A 82 -28.99 -21.56 23.82
CA VAL A 82 -28.36 -22.87 23.77
C VAL A 82 -27.63 -23.12 25.08
N ILE A 83 -27.94 -24.21 25.75
CA ILE A 83 -27.30 -24.61 27.01
C ILE A 83 -26.34 -25.77 26.73
N LEU A 84 -25.04 -25.51 26.84
CA LEU A 84 -24.00 -26.54 26.78
C LEU A 84 -23.65 -26.99 28.21
N LYS A 85 -23.67 -28.30 28.45
CA LYS A 85 -23.21 -28.91 29.70
C LYS A 85 -22.04 -29.84 29.43
N GLY A 86 -20.97 -29.71 30.20
CA GLY A 86 -19.75 -30.46 29.93
C GLY A 86 -18.75 -30.40 31.07
N THR A 87 -17.51 -30.76 30.75
CA THR A 87 -16.40 -30.86 31.71
C THR A 87 -16.05 -29.52 32.37
N GLY A 88 -16.36 -28.39 31.72
CA GLY A 88 -16.14 -27.04 32.22
C GLY A 88 -17.34 -26.40 32.93
N GLY A 89 -18.47 -27.10 33.08
CA GLY A 89 -19.68 -26.59 33.74
C GLY A 89 -20.85 -26.38 32.77
N ILE A 90 -21.54 -25.24 32.91
CA ILE A 90 -22.70 -24.86 32.08
C ILE A 90 -22.36 -23.57 31.35
N GLN A 91 -22.44 -23.58 30.02
CA GLN A 91 -22.31 -22.40 29.17
C GLN A 91 -23.68 -22.07 28.57
N GLU A 92 -24.17 -20.86 28.80
CA GLU A 92 -25.42 -20.35 28.23
C GLU A 92 -25.11 -19.40 27.08
N ILE A 93 -25.52 -19.77 25.88
CA ILE A 93 -25.26 -19.02 24.65
C ILE A 93 -26.57 -18.46 24.12
N THR A 94 -26.64 -17.15 23.94
CA THR A 94 -27.79 -16.50 23.30
C THR A 94 -27.42 -16.13 21.87
N ALA A 95 -28.11 -16.70 20.88
CA ALA A 95 -27.90 -16.43 19.46
C ALA A 95 -29.25 -16.29 18.71
N PRO A 96 -29.30 -15.61 17.55
CA PRO A 96 -30.49 -15.62 16.70
C PRO A 96 -30.85 -17.06 16.29
N LYS A 97 -32.15 -17.37 16.25
CA LYS A 97 -32.65 -18.73 15.96
C LYS A 97 -32.07 -19.32 14.68
N ASN A 98 -31.96 -18.52 13.62
CA ASN A 98 -31.47 -18.96 12.32
C ASN A 98 -29.94 -19.11 12.26
N GLY A 99 -29.22 -18.70 13.32
CA GLY A 99 -27.77 -18.80 13.41
C GLY A 99 -27.28 -19.97 14.26
N VAL A 100 -28.15 -20.75 14.89
CA VAL A 100 -27.72 -21.94 15.66
C VAL A 100 -27.37 -23.07 14.70
N THR A 101 -26.14 -23.58 14.81
CA THR A 101 -25.60 -24.61 13.90
C THR A 101 -25.76 -26.02 14.48
N VAL A 102 -25.80 -26.13 15.80
CA VAL A 102 -25.89 -27.40 16.55
C VAL A 102 -27.33 -27.85 16.83
N LYS A 103 -27.50 -29.12 17.15
CA LYS A 103 -28.78 -29.73 17.54
C LYS A 103 -28.78 -30.13 19.00
N GLU A 104 -29.98 -30.21 19.57
CA GLU A 104 -30.18 -30.70 20.92
C GLU A 104 -29.70 -32.17 21.04
N GLY A 105 -28.92 -32.45 22.09
CA GLY A 105 -28.31 -33.76 22.32
C GLY A 105 -27.06 -34.06 21.48
N GLU A 106 -26.56 -33.11 20.69
CA GLU A 106 -25.28 -33.21 19.97
C GLU A 106 -24.10 -33.03 20.94
N SER A 107 -23.02 -33.78 20.71
CA SER A 107 -21.75 -33.63 21.43
C SER A 107 -20.86 -32.67 20.66
N VAL A 108 -20.24 -31.73 21.37
CA VAL A 108 -19.34 -30.70 20.81
C VAL A 108 -18.01 -30.72 21.56
N ASP A 109 -16.93 -30.53 20.82
CA ASP A 109 -15.58 -30.41 21.36
C ASP A 109 -15.23 -28.93 21.63
N GLU A 110 -14.22 -28.66 22.45
CA GLU A 110 -13.69 -27.32 22.68
C GLU A 110 -13.35 -26.63 21.34
N ALA A 111 -13.80 -25.39 21.20
CA ALA A 111 -13.71 -24.56 20.00
C ALA A 111 -14.61 -24.94 18.80
N ASP A 112 -15.50 -25.93 18.94
CA ASP A 112 -16.53 -26.19 17.93
C ASP A 112 -17.53 -25.03 17.83
N GLU A 113 -18.03 -24.76 16.60
CA GLU A 113 -18.95 -23.66 16.33
C GLU A 113 -20.39 -24.02 16.73
N ILE A 114 -20.91 -23.35 17.75
CA ILE A 114 -22.27 -23.58 18.29
C ILE A 114 -23.30 -22.75 17.52
N ALA A 115 -22.95 -21.50 17.20
CA ALA A 115 -23.80 -20.61 16.41
C ALA A 115 -22.96 -19.66 15.56
N SER A 116 -23.42 -19.37 14.34
CA SER A 116 -22.92 -18.27 13.51
C SER A 116 -24.04 -17.40 12.98
N PHE A 117 -23.92 -16.10 13.20
CA PHE A 117 -24.88 -15.12 12.71
C PHE A 117 -24.20 -13.81 12.35
N LYS A 118 -24.85 -13.03 11.49
CA LYS A 118 -24.36 -11.70 11.13
C LYS A 118 -24.67 -10.71 12.24
N GLY A 119 -23.66 -9.96 12.68
CA GLY A 119 -23.83 -8.85 13.61
C GLY A 119 -24.74 -7.76 13.05
N ASP A 120 -25.29 -6.93 13.93
CA ASP A 120 -26.18 -5.85 13.50
C ASP A 120 -25.44 -4.65 12.89
N ASN A 121 -24.18 -4.46 13.29
CA ASN A 121 -23.37 -3.32 12.88
C ASN A 121 -22.68 -3.56 11.54
N TRP A 122 -22.56 -2.50 10.76
CA TRP A 122 -21.77 -2.49 9.54
C TRP A 122 -20.30 -2.20 9.86
N GLU A 123 -19.41 -3.03 9.34
CA GLU A 123 -17.97 -2.86 9.45
C GLU A 123 -17.33 -2.59 8.09
N ALA A 124 -16.17 -1.93 8.12
CA ALA A 124 -15.38 -1.68 6.95
C ALA A 124 -14.86 -3.01 6.37
N GLY A 125 -15.25 -3.31 5.14
CA GLY A 125 -14.76 -4.49 4.45
C GLY A 125 -13.27 -4.39 4.11
N PRO A 126 -12.65 -5.51 3.70
CA PRO A 126 -11.21 -5.59 3.46
C PRO A 126 -10.68 -4.60 2.42
N LEU A 127 -11.49 -4.16 1.45
CA LEU A 127 -11.05 -3.14 0.48
C LEU A 127 -10.94 -1.75 1.11
N ILE A 128 -11.87 -1.40 2.02
CA ILE A 128 -11.80 -0.13 2.75
C ILE A 128 -10.62 -0.14 3.73
N LEU A 129 -10.41 -1.26 4.43
CA LEU A 129 -9.25 -1.43 5.32
C LEU A 129 -7.93 -1.35 4.54
N GLY A 130 -7.84 -2.04 3.41
CA GLY A 130 -6.67 -1.99 2.52
C GLY A 130 -6.41 -0.61 1.94
N LEU A 131 -7.47 0.10 1.52
CA LEU A 131 -7.38 1.48 1.05
C LEU A 131 -6.85 2.41 2.14
N TRP A 132 -7.41 2.30 3.35
CA TRP A 132 -6.98 3.10 4.49
C TRP A 132 -5.50 2.89 4.82
N ILE A 133 -5.05 1.63 4.87
CA ILE A 133 -3.64 1.30 5.08
C ILE A 133 -2.77 1.87 3.97
N THR A 134 -3.20 1.76 2.70
CA THR A 134 -2.46 2.28 1.54
C THR A 134 -2.28 3.79 1.64
N ILE A 135 -3.35 4.53 1.94
CA ILE A 135 -3.30 5.99 2.12
C ILE A 135 -2.35 6.34 3.27
N LYS A 136 -2.51 5.68 4.42
CA LYS A 136 -1.71 5.94 5.61
C LYS A 136 -0.22 5.69 5.37
N VAL A 137 0.12 4.54 4.78
CA VAL A 137 1.51 4.17 4.45
C VAL A 137 2.08 5.14 3.42
N SER A 138 1.35 5.43 2.35
CA SER A 138 1.82 6.32 1.28
C SER A 138 2.08 7.73 1.78
N LEU A 139 1.19 8.27 2.62
CA LEU A 139 1.36 9.61 3.19
C LEU A 139 2.62 9.71 4.05
N ILE A 140 2.79 8.78 5.00
CA ILE A 140 3.93 8.78 5.91
C ILE A 140 5.23 8.52 5.15
N ALA A 141 5.25 7.53 4.24
CA ALA A 141 6.42 7.24 3.42
C ALA A 141 6.80 8.42 2.52
N THR A 142 5.82 9.14 1.96
CA THR A 142 6.08 10.33 1.14
C THR A 142 6.70 11.45 1.96
N ILE A 143 6.20 11.71 3.17
CA ILE A 143 6.78 12.72 4.07
C ILE A 143 8.26 12.41 4.34
N PHE A 144 8.58 11.19 4.77
CA PHE A 144 9.96 10.79 5.00
C PHE A 144 10.78 10.76 3.71
N GLY A 145 10.20 10.34 2.59
CA GLY A 145 10.84 10.35 1.28
C GLY A 145 11.21 11.76 0.83
N ILE A 146 10.36 12.76 1.08
CA ILE A 146 10.67 14.17 0.81
C ILE A 146 11.85 14.63 1.67
N LEU A 147 11.84 14.33 2.97
CA LEU A 147 12.95 14.70 3.86
C LEU A 147 14.28 14.06 3.42
N ILE A 148 14.28 12.75 3.16
CA ILE A 148 15.44 12.02 2.64
C ILE A 148 15.89 12.63 1.30
N GLY A 149 14.93 12.96 0.43
CA GLY A 149 15.18 13.52 -0.89
C GLY A 149 15.79 14.92 -0.86
N ILE A 150 15.32 15.80 0.03
CA ILE A 150 15.90 17.15 0.19
C ILE A 150 17.34 17.04 0.70
N ILE A 151 17.57 16.26 1.75
CA ILE A 151 18.91 16.04 2.32
C ILE A 151 19.82 15.42 1.26
N GLY A 152 19.36 14.35 0.60
CA GLY A 152 20.08 13.68 -0.47
C GLY A 152 20.41 14.64 -1.61
N GLY A 153 19.47 15.47 -2.05
CA GLY A 153 19.65 16.39 -3.17
C GLY A 153 20.76 17.40 -2.90
N VAL A 154 20.78 17.96 -1.69
CA VAL A 154 21.83 18.88 -1.23
C VAL A 154 23.18 18.16 -1.07
N CYS A 155 23.21 16.95 -0.49
CA CYS A 155 24.42 16.13 -0.39
C CYS A 155 25.01 15.79 -1.76
N ARG A 156 24.16 15.52 -2.75
CA ARG A 156 24.57 15.11 -4.10
C ARG A 156 25.26 16.22 -4.90
N ILE A 157 24.96 17.49 -4.62
CA ILE A 157 25.64 18.65 -5.22
C ILE A 157 26.84 19.14 -4.40
N SER A 158 27.08 18.55 -3.22
CA SER A 158 28.19 18.94 -2.36
C SER A 158 29.55 18.72 -3.01
N SER A 159 30.52 19.58 -2.67
CA SER A 159 31.92 19.39 -3.02
C SER A 159 32.60 18.30 -2.17
N ASN A 160 32.00 17.90 -1.04
CA ASN A 160 32.52 16.81 -0.22
C ASN A 160 32.32 15.46 -0.93
N PRO A 161 33.40 14.74 -1.29
CA PRO A 161 33.30 13.50 -2.04
C PRO A 161 32.55 12.40 -1.27
N ALA A 162 32.67 12.35 0.06
CA ALA A 162 31.98 11.34 0.88
C ALA A 162 30.46 11.50 0.80
N LEU A 163 29.96 12.72 1.01
CA LEU A 163 28.52 13.00 0.90
C LEU A 163 28.01 12.73 -0.51
N LYS A 164 28.73 13.22 -1.52
CA LYS A 164 28.35 13.03 -2.92
C LYS A 164 28.27 11.55 -3.26
N TRP A 165 29.34 10.78 -3.03
CA TRP A 165 29.45 9.37 -3.42
C TRP A 165 28.50 8.46 -2.65
N LEU A 166 28.32 8.67 -1.35
CA LEU A 166 27.32 7.90 -0.58
C LEU A 166 25.92 8.11 -1.15
N THR A 167 25.57 9.35 -1.49
CA THR A 167 24.29 9.64 -2.14
C THR A 167 24.22 9.03 -3.54
N ILE A 168 25.31 8.96 -4.31
CA ILE A 168 25.32 8.24 -5.60
C ILE A 168 24.99 6.78 -5.39
N VAL A 169 25.73 6.09 -4.53
CA VAL A 169 25.54 4.66 -4.28
C VAL A 169 24.12 4.37 -3.82
N TYR A 170 23.59 5.15 -2.87
CA TYR A 170 22.21 5.03 -2.42
C TYR A 170 21.21 5.12 -3.57
N ILE A 171 21.29 6.15 -4.42
CA ILE A 171 20.34 6.36 -5.52
C ILE A 171 20.43 5.23 -6.54
N GLU A 172 21.64 4.85 -6.96
CA GLU A 172 21.85 3.82 -7.99
C GLU A 172 21.36 2.46 -7.51
N LEU A 173 21.61 2.08 -6.25
CA LEU A 173 21.12 0.82 -5.68
C LEU A 173 19.59 0.78 -5.60
N ILE A 174 18.98 1.87 -5.13
CA ILE A 174 17.53 1.93 -4.92
C ILE A 174 16.77 2.06 -6.24
N ARG A 175 17.23 2.87 -7.19
CA ARG A 175 16.56 3.03 -8.48
C ARG A 175 16.92 1.94 -9.48
N GLY A 176 18.04 1.25 -9.28
CA GLY A 176 18.50 0.13 -10.10
C GLY A 176 17.90 -1.23 -9.72
N SER A 177 17.21 -1.34 -8.59
CA SER A 177 16.63 -2.60 -8.12
C SER A 177 15.09 -2.59 -8.14
N PRO A 178 14.42 -3.74 -8.37
CA PRO A 178 12.97 -3.82 -8.32
C PRO A 178 12.43 -3.51 -6.92
N LEU A 179 11.40 -2.65 -6.83
CA LEU A 179 10.76 -2.29 -5.55
C LEU A 179 10.27 -3.54 -4.78
N LEU A 180 9.75 -4.55 -5.48
CA LEU A 180 9.32 -5.79 -4.83
C LEU A 180 10.46 -6.48 -4.08
N VAL A 181 11.66 -6.53 -4.67
CA VAL A 181 12.85 -7.12 -4.04
C VAL A 181 13.25 -6.29 -2.83
N GLN A 182 13.17 -4.96 -2.91
CA GLN A 182 13.45 -4.09 -1.77
C GLN A 182 12.48 -4.37 -0.62
N ILE A 183 11.18 -4.45 -0.88
CA ILE A 183 10.17 -4.75 0.15
C ILE A 183 10.49 -6.09 0.85
N ILE A 184 10.86 -7.10 0.07
CA ILE A 184 11.28 -8.42 0.60
C ILE A 184 12.52 -8.28 1.49
N ILE A 185 13.55 -7.56 1.06
CA ILE A 185 14.77 -7.34 1.84
C ILE A 185 14.46 -6.58 3.14
N TRP A 186 13.66 -5.51 3.07
CA TRP A 186 13.26 -4.73 4.23
C TRP A 186 12.51 -5.58 5.25
N TYR A 187 11.58 -6.43 4.80
CA TYR A 187 10.80 -7.25 5.70
C TYR A 187 11.59 -8.46 6.25
N TYR A 188 12.18 -9.27 5.38
CA TYR A 188 12.78 -10.54 5.79
C TYR A 188 14.21 -10.42 6.30
N VAL A 189 15.01 -9.52 5.73
CA VAL A 189 16.43 -9.36 6.11
C VAL A 189 16.55 -8.30 7.20
N LEU A 190 16.19 -7.05 6.87
CA LEU A 190 16.32 -5.94 7.83
C LEU A 190 15.36 -6.11 9.01
N GLY A 191 14.14 -6.58 8.77
CA GLY A 191 13.17 -6.86 9.82
C GLY A 191 13.66 -7.89 10.83
N THR A 192 14.25 -9.00 10.36
CA THR A 192 14.82 -10.03 11.23
C THR A 192 16.04 -9.52 12.00
N VAL A 193 16.98 -8.85 11.32
CA VAL A 193 18.21 -8.35 11.96
C VAL A 193 17.90 -7.27 13.00
N ILE A 194 17.09 -6.27 12.64
CA ILE A 194 16.75 -5.16 13.53
C ILE A 194 15.96 -5.66 14.73
N ASN A 195 14.94 -6.50 14.53
CA ASN A 195 14.18 -7.03 15.66
C ASN A 195 14.99 -7.98 16.54
N GLY A 196 15.93 -8.74 15.97
CA GLY A 196 16.87 -9.55 16.74
C GLY A 196 17.76 -8.69 17.64
N LEU A 197 18.27 -7.58 17.11
CA LEU A 197 19.04 -6.61 17.90
C LEU A 197 18.19 -5.95 18.98
N LEU A 198 16.98 -5.48 18.65
CA LEU A 198 16.09 -4.86 19.63
C LEU A 198 15.73 -5.81 20.77
N ALA A 199 15.49 -7.08 20.46
CA ALA A 199 15.25 -8.12 21.46
C ALA A 199 16.48 -8.38 22.33
N ALA A 200 17.69 -8.38 21.75
CA ALA A 200 18.93 -8.57 22.51
C ALA A 200 19.20 -7.45 23.54
N TYR A 201 18.67 -6.25 23.31
CA TYR A 201 18.76 -5.12 24.23
C TYR A 201 17.47 -4.88 25.04
N ASP A 202 16.50 -5.81 25.00
CA ASP A 202 15.22 -5.73 25.70
C ASP A 202 14.38 -4.47 25.36
N ILE A 203 14.51 -3.97 24.13
CA ILE A 203 13.80 -2.78 23.61
C ILE A 203 12.45 -3.17 22.97
N GLY A 204 12.26 -4.45 22.68
CA GLY A 204 11.04 -5.01 22.10
C GLY A 204 11.14 -5.29 20.60
N ARG A 205 10.02 -5.14 19.87
CA ARG A 205 9.91 -5.48 18.45
C ARG A 205 9.23 -4.37 17.66
N LEU A 206 9.79 -4.01 16.52
CA LEU A 206 9.19 -3.09 15.56
C LEU A 206 8.19 -3.84 14.66
N ASP A 207 7.02 -3.25 14.48
CA ASP A 207 5.98 -3.83 13.63
C ASP A 207 6.35 -3.84 12.15
N ARG A 208 5.86 -4.85 11.41
CA ARG A 208 6.03 -5.01 9.96
C ARG A 208 5.65 -3.77 9.15
N TYR A 209 4.66 -3.03 9.64
CA TYR A 209 4.19 -1.77 9.10
C TYR A 209 5.34 -0.78 8.86
N TRP A 210 6.23 -0.62 9.85
CA TRP A 210 7.29 0.38 9.78
C TRP A 210 8.41 0.01 8.80
N TYR A 211 8.69 -1.27 8.60
CA TYR A 211 9.62 -1.72 7.55
C TYR A 211 9.07 -1.43 6.15
N GLY A 212 7.76 -1.60 5.95
CA GLY A 212 7.09 -1.21 4.70
C GLY A 212 7.15 0.30 4.45
N VAL A 213 6.85 1.10 5.48
CA VAL A 213 6.95 2.58 5.41
C VAL A 213 8.39 3.01 5.11
N ALA A 214 9.38 2.45 5.80
CA ALA A 214 10.78 2.81 5.61
C ALA A 214 11.30 2.41 4.21
N CYS A 215 10.91 1.23 3.71
CA CYS A 215 11.20 0.81 2.33
C CYS A 215 10.67 1.82 1.32
N LEU A 216 9.40 2.19 1.43
CA LEU A 216 8.75 3.12 0.51
C LEU A 216 9.32 4.54 0.64
N ALA A 217 9.67 4.97 1.86
CA ALA A 217 10.31 6.26 2.11
C ALA A 217 11.70 6.35 1.46
N CYS A 218 12.53 5.32 1.62
CA CYS A 218 13.84 5.25 0.95
C CYS A 218 13.67 5.15 -0.57
N PHE A 219 12.72 4.36 -1.06
CA PHE A 219 12.45 4.28 -2.49
C PHE A 219 12.06 5.65 -3.05
N ALA A 220 11.02 6.28 -2.50
CA ALA A 220 10.57 7.61 -2.91
C ALA A 220 11.69 8.67 -2.76
N GLY A 221 12.43 8.64 -1.65
CA GLY A 221 13.51 9.57 -1.37
C GLY A 221 14.64 9.53 -2.38
N ALA A 222 14.95 8.37 -2.98
CA ALA A 222 15.95 8.27 -4.05
C ALA A 222 15.50 9.02 -5.33
N TYR A 223 14.21 8.96 -5.68
CA TYR A 223 13.68 9.74 -6.80
C TYR A 223 13.59 11.22 -6.46
N VAL A 224 13.11 11.58 -5.26
CA VAL A 224 13.05 12.98 -4.81
C VAL A 224 14.45 13.59 -4.74
N THR A 225 15.47 12.82 -4.37
CA THR A 225 16.87 13.29 -4.39
C THR A 225 17.28 13.83 -5.76
N GLU A 226 16.95 13.09 -6.82
CA GLU A 226 17.28 13.51 -8.19
C GLU A 226 16.43 14.70 -8.66
N ILE A 227 15.17 14.76 -8.24
CA ILE A 227 14.29 15.91 -8.50
C ILE A 227 14.87 17.17 -7.84
N VAL A 228 15.23 17.10 -6.56
CA VAL A 228 15.81 18.23 -5.82
C VAL A 228 17.15 18.64 -6.43
N ARG A 229 18.04 17.68 -6.73
CA ARG A 229 19.31 17.96 -7.41
C ARG A 229 19.11 18.69 -8.73
N ALA A 230 18.18 18.21 -9.57
CA ALA A 230 17.86 18.84 -10.85
C ALA A 230 17.23 20.22 -10.66
N GLY A 231 16.35 20.37 -9.66
CA GLY A 231 15.76 21.65 -9.27
C GLY A 231 16.83 22.68 -8.91
N ILE A 232 17.75 22.34 -8.01
CA ILE A 232 18.86 23.22 -7.61
C ILE A 232 19.74 23.59 -8.82
N GLN A 233 20.06 22.63 -9.68
CA GLN A 233 20.90 22.88 -10.86
C GLN A 233 20.20 23.70 -11.96
N SER A 234 18.87 23.75 -11.97
CA SER A 234 18.10 24.55 -12.94
C SER A 234 18.12 26.06 -12.63
N ILE A 235 18.54 26.44 -11.42
CA ILE A 235 18.59 27.84 -11.00
C ILE A 235 19.70 28.59 -11.74
N HIS A 236 19.33 29.71 -12.35
CA HIS A 236 20.25 30.55 -13.11
C HIS A 236 21.40 31.06 -12.22
N ARG A 237 22.64 30.99 -12.71
CA ARG A 237 23.85 31.40 -11.97
C ARG A 237 23.76 32.83 -11.44
N GLY A 238 23.09 33.73 -12.15
CA GLY A 238 22.85 35.11 -11.73
C GLY A 238 22.16 35.25 -10.37
N GLN A 239 21.32 34.30 -9.96
CA GLN A 239 20.70 34.30 -8.61
C GLN A 239 21.74 34.05 -7.51
N ILE A 240 22.67 33.13 -7.75
CA ILE A 240 23.77 32.82 -6.83
C ILE A 240 24.78 33.99 -6.79
N GLU A 241 25.04 34.62 -7.93
CA GLU A 241 25.92 35.80 -8.03
C GLU A 241 25.30 37.03 -7.35
N ALA A 242 23.99 37.24 -7.49
CA ALA A 242 23.26 38.29 -6.79
C ALA A 242 23.28 38.07 -5.27
N ALA A 243 23.01 36.85 -4.81
CA ALA A 243 23.08 36.49 -3.38
C ALA A 243 24.47 36.79 -2.79
N ARG A 244 25.53 36.43 -3.52
CA ARG A 244 26.92 36.70 -3.11
C ARG A 244 27.23 38.21 -3.10
N SER A 245 26.66 38.98 -4.02
CA SER A 245 26.84 40.44 -4.08
C SER A 245 26.24 41.18 -2.89
N VAL A 246 25.23 40.61 -2.24
CA VAL A 246 24.62 41.14 -1.00
C VAL A 246 25.24 40.51 0.26
N GLY A 247 26.34 39.75 0.11
CA GLY A 247 27.11 39.20 1.23
C GLY A 247 26.54 37.90 1.82
N MET A 248 25.63 37.21 1.13
CA MET A 248 25.11 35.92 1.62
C MET A 248 26.16 34.81 1.48
N THR A 249 26.29 34.01 2.54
CA THR A 249 27.05 32.74 2.50
C THR A 249 26.33 31.68 1.65
N TYR A 250 27.04 30.62 1.27
CA TYR A 250 26.44 29.51 0.49
C TYR A 250 25.22 28.89 1.18
N LEU A 251 25.29 28.69 2.50
CA LEU A 251 24.16 28.14 3.27
C LEU A 251 22.97 29.11 3.31
N GLN A 252 23.23 30.41 3.47
CA GLN A 252 22.17 31.42 3.43
C GLN A 252 21.51 31.51 2.05
N SER A 253 22.30 31.47 0.97
CA SER A 253 21.78 31.45 -0.41
C SER A 253 20.98 30.16 -0.68
N MET A 254 21.46 29.02 -0.20
CA MET A 254 20.76 27.74 -0.34
C MET A 254 19.40 27.75 0.36
N TRP A 255 19.31 28.28 1.58
CA TRP A 255 18.09 28.26 2.38
C TRP A 255 17.05 29.33 2.00
N HIS A 256 17.47 30.52 1.57
CA HIS A 256 16.56 31.65 1.37
C HIS A 256 16.17 31.91 -0.10
N ILE A 257 16.90 31.32 -1.05
CA ILE A 257 16.72 31.60 -2.49
C ILE A 257 16.49 30.31 -3.28
N ILE A 258 17.20 29.22 -2.93
CA ILE A 258 17.22 27.99 -3.72
C ILE A 258 16.16 26.98 -3.27
N LEU A 259 16.08 26.73 -1.96
CA LEU A 259 15.11 25.82 -1.33
C LEU A 259 13.86 26.60 -0.91
#